data_AF-A0A2V3WB36-F1
#
_entry.id   AF-A0A2V3WB36-F1
#
_cell.length_a   1.000
_cell.length_b   1.000
_cell.length_c   1.000
_cell.angle_alpha   90.00
_cell.angle_beta   90.00
_cell.angle_gamma   90.00
#
_symmetry.space_group_name_H-M   'P 1'
#
loop_
_entity.id
_entity.type
_entity.pdbx_description
1 polymer ?
#
loop_
_entity_poly.entity_id
_entity_poly.type
_entity_poly.pdbx_seq_one_letter_code
_entity_poly.pdbx_strand_id
1 'polypeptide(L)'
;MNTKHLIKAKSDDAFQDKANLKSIKLTDTSPVSAIKDMEENKLIVTDRKVIDQIGQLTRNLHDSLRELGYDKRLEAIASEVPEAQDKLSYVASKTEQAAERTLNATEIAMPIQEKLSTDAVHLSERWKHALETQQTNADTEKFKALLIDTLHYLDRIPEKTNATNAQLLEIMMAQDFQDLTGQVIKKIAHMVQSLEKDLINLLLANVSTKKNIPVEDGLMNGPVTNPEKRSDVVCNQDQVDDLLASLGF
;
A
#
# COMPACT_ATOMS: atom_id res chain seq x y z
N MET A 1 -34.71 43.00 23.43
CA MET A 1 -34.24 43.52 24.74
C MET A 1 -32.72 43.60 24.66
N ASN A 2 -32.10 44.62 24.08
CA ASN A 2 -31.97 46.04 24.45
C ASN A 2 -31.31 46.32 25.82
N THR A 3 -30.08 46.85 25.71
CA THR A 3 -29.53 48.06 26.38
C THR A 3 -29.27 48.11 27.90
N LYS A 4 -28.01 48.44 28.25
CA LYS A 4 -27.63 49.45 29.26
C LYS A 4 -26.37 50.18 28.73
N HIS A 5 -26.40 51.44 28.30
CA HIS A 5 -26.50 52.75 28.99
C HIS A 5 -25.30 53.17 29.88
N LEU A 6 -24.60 54.24 29.46
CA LEU A 6 -24.21 55.46 30.23
C LEU A 6 -23.54 56.45 29.23
N ILE A 7 -24.16 57.54 28.73
CA ILE A 7 -24.31 58.93 29.30
C ILE A 7 -22.93 59.56 29.62
N LYS A 8 -22.31 60.49 28.86
CA LYS A 8 -22.61 61.88 28.37
C LYS A 8 -22.33 62.99 29.39
N ALA A 9 -21.40 63.92 29.08
CA ALA A 9 -21.45 65.40 29.27
C ALA A 9 -20.01 66.03 29.14
N LYS A 10 -19.75 66.92 28.16
CA LYS A 10 -19.69 68.42 28.22
C LYS A 10 -18.37 68.93 28.88
N SER A 11 -17.60 69.89 28.36
CA SER A 11 -17.95 71.24 27.89
C SER A 11 -16.78 71.95 27.17
N ASP A 12 -17.14 72.91 26.32
CA ASP A 12 -16.30 73.92 25.65
C ASP A 12 -15.60 74.90 26.61
N ASP A 13 -14.44 75.46 26.21
CA ASP A 13 -14.28 76.83 25.68
C ASP A 13 -12.96 77.57 26.07
N ALA A 14 -12.53 78.47 25.18
CA ALA A 14 -11.68 79.66 25.36
C ALA A 14 -10.11 79.59 25.32
N PHE A 15 -9.63 79.97 24.13
CA PHE A 15 -8.45 80.73 23.67
C PHE A 15 -7.54 81.57 24.62
N GLN A 16 -6.25 81.63 24.20
CA GLN A 16 -5.23 82.74 24.18
C GLN A 16 -3.85 82.32 24.75
N ASP A 17 -2.66 82.64 24.22
CA ASP A 17 -2.18 83.39 23.05
C ASP A 17 -0.63 83.20 22.90
N LYS A 18 -0.12 83.46 21.69
CA LYS A 18 1.25 83.85 21.23
C LYS A 18 2.46 82.89 21.05
N ALA A 19 2.92 82.97 19.78
CA ALA A 19 4.30 82.99 19.25
C ALA A 19 5.05 81.63 19.22
N ASN A 20 5.75 81.22 18.15
CA ASN A 20 6.51 81.96 17.13
C ASN A 20 6.99 81.02 16.00
N LEU A 21 7.34 81.61 14.84
CA LEU A 21 8.27 81.12 13.80
C LEU A 21 7.87 79.98 12.81
N LYS A 22 7.51 80.45 11.61
CA LYS A 22 7.86 79.98 10.24
C LYS A 22 8.48 78.58 10.10
N SER A 23 7.86 77.74 9.27
CA SER A 23 8.56 76.91 8.26
C SER A 23 7.57 76.41 7.20
N ILE A 24 7.73 76.92 5.99
CA ILE A 24 7.13 76.43 4.76
C ILE A 24 7.65 74.99 4.55
N LYS A 25 6.76 73.99 4.57
CA LYS A 25 7.09 72.66 4.02
C LYS A 25 6.55 72.58 2.60
N LEU A 26 7.47 72.83 1.66
CA LEU A 26 7.38 72.35 0.29
C LEU A 26 7.22 70.83 0.31
N THR A 27 6.41 70.36 -0.61
CA THR A 27 6.26 68.98 -1.08
C THR A 27 7.60 68.26 -1.18
N ASP A 28 7.73 67.13 -0.48
CA ASP A 28 8.83 66.19 -0.69
C ASP A 28 8.25 64.77 -0.81
N THR A 29 7.56 64.53 -1.92
CA THR A 29 7.33 63.17 -2.42
C THR A 29 8.67 62.64 -2.94
N SER A 30 9.38 61.92 -2.08
CA SER A 30 10.62 61.22 -2.44
C SER A 30 10.37 60.23 -3.59
N PRO A 31 11.20 60.21 -4.65
CA PRO A 31 11.06 59.27 -5.78
C PRO A 31 11.16 57.79 -5.36
N VAL A 32 11.77 57.51 -4.21
CA VAL A 32 12.08 56.15 -3.74
C VAL A 32 10.83 55.40 -3.24
N SER A 33 9.84 56.08 -2.65
CA SER A 33 8.59 55.41 -2.24
C SER A 33 7.70 55.10 -3.44
N ALA A 34 7.62 56.01 -4.41
CA ALA A 34 6.89 55.79 -5.66
C ALA A 34 7.49 54.65 -6.50
N ILE A 35 8.81 54.49 -6.51
CA ILE A 35 9.48 53.37 -7.21
C ILE A 35 9.22 52.04 -6.51
N LYS A 36 9.21 52.00 -5.17
CA LYS A 36 8.94 50.79 -4.39
C LYS A 36 7.48 50.33 -4.49
N ASP A 37 6.54 51.27 -4.44
CA ASP A 37 5.10 51.01 -4.66
C ASP A 37 4.80 50.60 -6.12
N MET A 38 5.59 51.10 -7.09
CA MET A 38 5.52 50.68 -8.49
C MET A 38 6.14 49.31 -8.74
N GLU A 39 7.22 48.94 -8.05
CA GLU A 39 7.83 47.60 -8.13
C GLU A 39 6.96 46.52 -7.47
N GLU A 40 6.40 46.77 -6.28
CA GLU A 40 5.43 45.87 -5.64
C GLU A 40 4.14 45.73 -6.48
N ASN A 41 3.58 46.82 -7.02
CA ASN A 41 2.45 46.72 -7.95
C ASN A 41 2.82 45.97 -9.22
N LYS A 42 4.03 46.17 -9.77
CA LYS A 42 4.47 45.48 -10.98
C LYS A 42 4.67 43.99 -10.74
N LEU A 43 5.20 43.58 -9.59
CA LEU A 43 5.27 42.17 -9.17
C LEU A 43 3.87 41.55 -9.02
N ILE A 44 2.95 42.22 -8.31
CA ILE A 44 1.57 41.76 -8.15
C ILE A 44 0.84 41.68 -9.51
N VAL A 45 1.06 42.64 -10.41
CA VAL A 45 0.49 42.64 -11.77
C VAL A 45 1.11 41.55 -12.65
N THR A 46 2.39 41.21 -12.45
CA THR A 46 3.06 40.15 -13.21
C THR A 46 2.60 38.77 -12.74
N ASP A 47 2.47 38.56 -11.42
CA ASP A 47 1.86 37.35 -10.85
C ASP A 47 0.41 37.19 -11.29
N ARG A 48 -0.35 38.30 -11.33
CA ARG A 48 -1.74 38.28 -11.82
C ARG A 48 -1.82 37.91 -13.31
N LYS A 49 -0.93 38.46 -14.15
CA LYS A 49 -0.84 38.08 -15.56
C LYS A 49 -0.47 36.62 -15.74
N VAL A 50 0.47 36.08 -14.95
CA VAL A 50 0.86 34.67 -14.99
C VAL A 50 -0.29 33.77 -14.55
N ILE A 51 -0.99 34.13 -13.46
CA ILE A 51 -2.19 33.42 -12.98
C ILE A 51 -3.31 33.46 -14.02
N ASP A 52 -3.54 34.61 -14.66
CA ASP A 52 -4.55 34.75 -15.73
C ASP A 52 -4.19 33.89 -16.95
N GLN A 53 -2.90 33.83 -17.30
CA GLN A 53 -2.41 33.03 -18.41
C GLN A 53 -2.50 31.53 -18.13
N ILE A 54 -2.16 31.09 -16.92
CA ILE A 54 -2.38 29.72 -16.44
C ILE A 54 -3.88 29.41 -16.47
N GLY A 55 -4.72 30.31 -15.95
CA GLY A 55 -6.18 30.15 -15.94
C GLY A 55 -6.76 30.01 -17.35
N GLN A 56 -6.24 30.77 -18.32
CA GLN A 56 -6.64 30.66 -19.72
C GLN A 56 -6.16 29.35 -20.34
N LEU A 57 -4.93 28.91 -20.05
CA LEU A 57 -4.40 27.63 -20.50
C LEU A 57 -5.21 26.44 -19.95
N THR A 58 -5.56 26.48 -18.66
CA THR A 58 -6.36 25.45 -17.99
C THR A 58 -7.78 25.41 -18.54
N ARG A 59 -8.41 26.55 -18.81
CA ARG A 59 -9.73 26.60 -19.48
C ARG A 59 -9.65 26.06 -20.90
N ASN A 60 -8.66 26.47 -21.69
CA ASN A 60 -8.49 25.95 -23.04
C ASN A 60 -8.26 24.42 -23.03
N LEU A 61 -7.48 23.89 -22.08
CA LEU A 61 -7.29 22.45 -21.90
C LEU A 61 -8.59 21.76 -21.51
N HIS A 62 -9.33 22.32 -20.55
CA HIS A 62 -10.61 21.77 -20.09
C HIS A 62 -11.65 21.76 -21.22
N ASP A 63 -11.78 22.86 -21.94
CA ASP A 63 -12.70 22.99 -23.08
C ASP A 63 -12.31 22.02 -24.21
N SER A 64 -11.01 21.85 -24.49
CA SER A 64 -10.53 20.86 -25.48
C SER A 64 -10.82 19.42 -25.05
N LEU A 65 -10.59 19.09 -23.77
CA LEU A 65 -10.91 17.75 -23.22
C LEU A 65 -12.42 17.46 -23.28
N ARG A 66 -13.24 18.49 -23.02
CA ARG A 66 -14.69 18.41 -23.07
C ARG A 66 -15.22 18.29 -24.51
N GLU A 67 -14.68 19.05 -25.45
CA GLU A 67 -15.06 19.01 -26.87
C GLU A 67 -14.70 17.66 -27.52
N LEU A 68 -13.64 17.02 -27.05
CA LEU A 68 -13.24 15.66 -27.44
C LEU A 68 -14.00 14.55 -26.70
N GLY A 69 -14.88 14.89 -25.74
CA GLY A 69 -15.70 13.94 -24.98
C GLY A 69 -14.94 13.15 -23.90
N TYR A 70 -13.78 13.63 -23.47
CA TYR A 70 -12.92 12.98 -22.46
C TYR A 70 -13.17 13.45 -21.03
N ASP A 71 -13.93 14.53 -20.82
CA ASP A 71 -14.33 15.05 -19.51
C ASP A 71 -15.00 13.97 -18.64
N LYS A 72 -16.02 13.30 -19.20
CA LYS A 72 -16.75 12.21 -18.53
C LYS A 72 -15.87 10.98 -18.26
N ARG A 73 -14.87 10.74 -19.11
CA ARG A 73 -13.98 9.58 -19.04
C ARG A 73 -12.92 9.77 -17.96
N LEU A 74 -12.38 10.98 -17.86
CA LEU A 74 -11.45 11.36 -16.80
C LEU A 74 -12.14 11.39 -15.43
N GLU A 75 -13.39 11.85 -15.38
CA GLU A 75 -14.24 11.80 -14.18
C GLU A 75 -14.50 10.34 -13.73
N ALA A 76 -14.80 9.44 -14.68
CA ALA A 76 -14.95 8.01 -14.39
C ALA A 76 -13.64 7.39 -13.83
N ILE A 77 -12.50 7.67 -14.47
CA ILE A 77 -11.18 7.21 -14.00
C ILE A 77 -10.89 7.74 -12.58
N ALA A 78 -11.15 9.02 -12.33
CA ALA A 78 -10.96 9.62 -11.01
C ALA A 78 -11.83 8.97 -9.94
N SER A 79 -13.00 8.44 -10.30
CA SER A 79 -13.88 7.68 -9.40
C SER A 79 -13.46 6.22 -9.21
N GLU A 80 -12.81 5.60 -10.20
CA GLU A 80 -12.41 4.19 -10.18
C GLU A 80 -11.13 3.93 -9.37
N VAL A 81 -10.20 4.89 -9.33
CA VAL A 81 -8.92 4.74 -8.61
C VAL A 81 -9.11 4.52 -7.09
N PRO A 82 -9.94 5.31 -6.37
CA PRO A 82 -10.22 5.04 -4.96
C PRO A 82 -10.86 3.66 -4.74
N GLU A 83 -11.74 3.22 -5.64
CA GLU A 83 -12.35 1.88 -5.56
C GLU A 83 -11.30 0.76 -5.70
N ALA A 84 -10.31 0.94 -6.57
CA ALA A 84 -9.18 0.01 -6.67
C ALA A 84 -8.34 -0.03 -5.38
N GLN A 85 -8.12 1.13 -4.75
CA GLN A 85 -7.38 1.23 -3.49
C GLN A 85 -8.11 0.50 -2.35
N ASP A 86 -9.43 0.68 -2.25
CA ASP A 86 -10.25 -0.01 -1.26
C ASP A 86 -10.20 -1.54 -1.46
N LYS A 87 -10.27 -1.99 -2.72
CA LYS A 87 -10.13 -3.40 -3.09
C LYS A 87 -8.75 -3.98 -2.75
N LEU A 88 -7.67 -3.23 -2.97
CA LEU A 88 -6.32 -3.66 -2.59
C LEU A 88 -6.16 -3.72 -1.07
N SER A 89 -6.73 -2.75 -0.35
CA SER A 89 -6.74 -2.73 1.12
C SER A 89 -7.51 -3.94 1.69
N TYR A 90 -8.64 -4.28 1.06
CA TYR A 90 -9.39 -5.50 1.37
C TYR A 90 -8.55 -6.77 1.17
N VAL A 91 -7.82 -6.86 0.05
CA VAL A 91 -6.92 -7.99 -0.23
C VAL A 91 -5.82 -8.11 0.82
N ALA A 92 -5.19 -6.99 1.19
CA ALA A 92 -4.14 -6.98 2.21
C ALA A 92 -4.68 -7.48 3.57
N SER A 93 -5.82 -6.94 4.02
CA SER A 93 -6.46 -7.36 5.27
C SER A 93 -6.85 -8.84 5.27
N LYS A 94 -7.38 -9.35 4.14
CA LYS A 94 -7.75 -10.76 4.02
C LYS A 94 -6.54 -11.69 4.04
N THR A 95 -5.45 -11.27 3.42
CA THR A 95 -4.19 -12.02 3.41
C THR A 95 -3.56 -12.06 4.81
N GLU A 96 -3.58 -10.94 5.53
CA GLU A 96 -3.11 -10.86 6.91
C GLU A 96 -3.91 -11.79 7.83
N GLN A 97 -5.24 -11.73 7.76
CA GLN A 97 -6.14 -12.60 8.54
C GLN A 97 -5.90 -14.09 8.27
N ALA A 98 -5.69 -14.46 7.01
CA ALA A 98 -5.40 -15.84 6.65
C ALA A 98 -4.04 -16.32 7.18
N ALA A 99 -3.03 -15.46 7.09
CA ALA A 99 -1.69 -15.73 7.63
C ALA A 99 -1.74 -15.90 9.15
N GLU A 100 -2.44 -15.01 9.86
CA GLU A 100 -2.60 -15.07 11.31
C GLU A 100 -3.31 -16.36 11.74
N ARG A 101 -4.44 -16.70 11.11
CA ARG A 101 -5.18 -17.96 11.41
C ARG A 101 -4.31 -19.20 11.16
N THR A 102 -3.58 -19.22 10.03
CA THR A 102 -2.69 -20.34 9.68
C THR A 102 -1.55 -20.49 10.68
N LEU A 103 -0.93 -19.37 11.08
CA LEU A 103 0.16 -19.35 12.05
C LEU A 103 -0.34 -19.83 13.41
N ASN A 104 -1.45 -19.29 13.91
CA ASN A 104 -2.03 -19.67 15.20
C ASN A 104 -2.38 -21.17 15.25
N ALA A 105 -2.99 -21.70 14.19
CA ALA A 105 -3.30 -23.13 14.10
C ALA A 105 -2.03 -23.99 14.10
N THR A 106 -0.97 -23.54 13.42
CA THR A 106 0.33 -24.21 13.39
C THR A 106 1.00 -24.18 14.77
N GLU A 107 1.00 -23.03 15.46
CA GLU A 107 1.53 -22.86 16.82
C GLU A 107 0.85 -23.79 17.84
N ILE A 108 -0.44 -24.09 17.66
CA ILE A 108 -1.17 -25.05 18.50
C ILE A 108 -0.85 -26.50 18.09
N ALA A 109 -0.77 -26.79 16.80
CA ALA A 109 -0.58 -28.15 16.29
C ALA A 109 0.82 -28.73 16.57
N MET A 110 1.87 -27.92 16.42
CA MET A 110 3.26 -28.34 16.60
C MET A 110 3.55 -28.96 17.98
N PRO A 111 3.24 -28.33 19.12
CA PRO A 111 3.54 -28.91 20.44
C PRO A 111 2.74 -30.19 20.72
N ILE A 112 1.56 -30.35 20.11
CA ILE A 112 0.78 -31.58 20.21
C ILE A 112 1.52 -32.74 19.52
N GLN A 113 2.02 -32.50 18.31
CA GLN A 113 2.78 -33.48 17.53
C GLN A 113 4.13 -33.81 18.17
N GLU A 114 4.84 -32.80 18.67
CA GLU A 114 6.09 -32.98 19.39
C GLU A 114 5.89 -33.86 20.63
N LYS A 115 4.89 -33.53 21.47
CA LYS A 115 4.58 -34.32 22.66
C LYS A 115 4.22 -35.76 22.34
N LEU A 116 3.41 -35.98 21.30
CA LEU A 116 3.03 -37.33 20.87
C LEU A 116 4.26 -38.14 20.45
N SER A 117 5.17 -37.53 19.70
CA SER A 117 6.44 -38.14 19.29
C SER A 117 7.36 -38.44 20.47
N THR A 118 7.58 -37.46 21.35
CA THR A 118 8.44 -37.61 22.54
C THR A 118 7.93 -38.69 23.48
N ASP A 119 6.63 -38.72 23.79
CA ASP A 119 6.03 -39.73 24.66
C ASP A 119 6.16 -41.14 24.04
N ALA A 120 5.98 -41.27 22.72
CA ALA A 120 6.16 -42.53 22.01
C ALA A 120 7.61 -43.05 22.04
N VAL A 121 8.58 -42.16 21.77
CA VAL A 121 10.01 -42.51 21.81
C VAL A 121 10.42 -42.94 23.22
N HIS A 122 10.01 -42.17 24.23
CA HIS A 122 10.31 -42.48 25.63
C HIS A 122 9.71 -43.82 26.07
N LEU A 123 8.46 -44.13 25.69
CA LEU A 123 7.87 -45.45 25.96
C LEU A 123 8.61 -46.57 25.23
N SER A 124 8.99 -46.36 23.97
CA SER A 124 9.75 -47.34 23.18
C SER A 124 11.10 -47.68 23.82
N GLU A 125 11.85 -46.67 24.28
CA GLU A 125 13.11 -46.85 25.00
C GLU A 125 12.91 -47.61 26.32
N ARG A 126 11.88 -47.26 27.09
CA ARG A 126 11.55 -47.97 28.33
C ARG A 126 11.18 -49.44 28.07
N TRP A 127 10.46 -49.74 27.00
CA TRP A 127 10.15 -51.12 26.60
C TRP A 127 11.39 -51.91 26.20
N LYS A 128 12.30 -51.32 25.43
CA LYS A 128 13.58 -51.95 25.06
C LYS A 128 14.39 -52.30 26.31
N HIS A 129 14.58 -51.32 27.20
CA HIS A 129 15.32 -51.53 28.45
C HIS A 129 14.65 -52.57 29.36
N ALA A 130 13.32 -52.54 29.48
CA ALA A 130 12.58 -53.52 30.28
C ALA A 130 12.77 -54.95 29.75
N LEU A 131 12.74 -55.13 28.42
CA LEU A 131 12.93 -56.44 27.79
C LEU A 131 14.36 -56.97 27.95
N GLU A 132 15.37 -56.12 27.83
CA GLU A 132 16.78 -56.48 28.09
C GLU A 132 16.98 -56.89 29.55
N THR A 133 16.43 -56.11 30.48
CA THR A 133 16.57 -56.35 31.92
C THR A 133 15.83 -57.62 32.36
N GLN A 134 14.68 -57.94 31.75
CA GLN A 134 13.88 -59.11 32.08
C GLN A 134 14.65 -60.44 31.90
N GLN A 135 15.63 -60.49 31.00
CA GLN A 135 16.48 -61.68 30.79
C GLN A 135 17.45 -61.93 31.95
N THR A 136 17.80 -60.89 32.71
CA THR A 136 18.82 -60.94 33.77
C THR A 136 18.22 -60.80 35.17
N ASN A 137 17.16 -59.99 35.34
CA ASN A 137 16.46 -59.77 36.60
C ASN A 137 14.99 -59.39 36.32
N ALA A 138 14.08 -60.33 36.53
CA ALA A 138 12.66 -60.13 36.27
C ALA A 138 11.99 -59.25 37.35
N ASP A 139 11.63 -58.02 36.99
CA ASP A 139 10.88 -57.09 37.83
C ASP A 139 9.44 -56.94 37.30
N THR A 140 8.52 -57.76 37.83
CA THR A 140 7.12 -57.81 37.41
C THR A 140 6.37 -56.51 37.69
N GLU A 141 6.72 -55.77 38.75
CA GLU A 141 6.01 -54.54 39.11
C GLU A 141 6.38 -53.39 38.17
N LYS A 142 7.66 -53.25 37.80
CA LYS A 142 8.07 -52.28 36.78
C LYS A 142 7.44 -52.57 35.41
N PHE A 143 7.31 -53.84 35.06
CA PHE A 143 6.67 -54.25 33.80
C PHE A 143 5.17 -53.89 33.79
N LYS A 144 4.44 -54.16 34.88
CA LYS A 144 3.03 -53.75 35.02
C LYS A 144 2.88 -52.23 34.94
N ALA A 145 3.74 -51.47 35.61
CA ALA A 145 3.70 -50.01 35.55
C ALA A 145 3.90 -49.49 34.11
N LEU A 146 4.85 -50.07 33.36
CA LEU A 146 5.08 -49.73 31.96
C LEU A 146 3.88 -50.06 31.05
N LEU A 147 3.19 -51.17 31.33
CA LEU A 147 1.96 -51.54 30.62
C LEU A 147 0.83 -50.53 30.87
N ILE A 148 0.65 -50.11 32.13
CA ILE A 148 -0.32 -49.05 32.50
C ILE A 148 0.02 -47.73 31.82
N ASP A 149 1.30 -47.31 31.86
CA ASP A 149 1.77 -46.08 31.20
C ASP A 149 1.51 -46.12 29.67
N THR A 150 1.70 -47.29 29.06
CA THR A 150 1.44 -47.48 27.63
C THR A 150 -0.04 -47.39 27.30
N LEU A 151 -0.91 -48.02 28.10
CA LEU A 151 -2.36 -47.91 27.92
C LEU A 151 -2.83 -46.47 28.07
N HIS A 152 -2.33 -45.74 29.08
CA HIS A 152 -2.62 -44.32 29.27
C HIS A 152 -2.18 -43.47 28.07
N TYR A 153 -1.01 -43.77 27.48
CA TYR A 153 -0.57 -43.10 26.26
C TYR A 153 -1.51 -43.39 25.09
N LEU A 154 -1.86 -44.66 24.87
CA LEU A 154 -2.79 -45.08 23.80
C LEU A 154 -4.17 -44.43 23.94
N ASP A 155 -4.70 -44.32 25.16
CA ASP A 155 -5.99 -43.66 25.44
C ASP A 155 -5.97 -42.16 25.11
N ARG A 156 -4.80 -41.52 25.17
CA ARG A 156 -4.63 -40.08 24.86
C ARG A 156 -4.42 -39.80 23.37
N ILE A 157 -4.02 -40.78 22.57
CA ILE A 157 -3.77 -40.59 21.13
C ILE A 157 -4.99 -40.00 20.41
N PRO A 158 -6.22 -40.55 20.55
CA PRO A 158 -7.38 -40.02 19.83
C PRO A 158 -7.64 -38.54 20.14
N GLU A 159 -7.50 -38.12 21.40
CA GLU A 159 -7.65 -36.72 21.80
C GLU A 159 -6.63 -35.83 21.09
N LYS A 160 -5.34 -36.21 21.10
CA LYS A 160 -4.27 -35.42 20.48
C LYS A 160 -4.37 -35.39 18.97
N THR A 161 -4.65 -36.52 18.33
CA THR A 161 -4.83 -36.58 16.88
C THR A 161 -6.05 -35.77 16.42
N ASN A 162 -7.17 -35.85 17.15
CA ASN A 162 -8.35 -35.03 16.85
C ASN A 162 -8.05 -33.53 17.02
N ALA A 163 -7.31 -33.15 18.07
CA ALA A 163 -6.91 -31.77 18.30
C ALA A 163 -6.01 -31.25 17.16
N THR A 164 -5.03 -32.03 16.70
CA THR A 164 -4.22 -31.67 15.52
C THR A 164 -5.08 -31.57 14.25
N ASN A 165 -5.97 -32.54 14.02
CA ASN A 165 -6.82 -32.53 12.83
C ASN A 165 -7.73 -31.29 12.79
N ALA A 166 -8.24 -30.84 13.95
CA ALA A 166 -8.99 -29.59 14.05
C ALA A 166 -8.14 -28.37 13.62
N GLN A 167 -6.85 -28.33 13.98
CA GLN A 167 -5.96 -27.26 13.52
C GLN A 167 -5.67 -27.33 12.01
N LEU A 168 -5.53 -28.53 11.45
CA LEU A 168 -5.37 -28.69 10.00
C LEU A 168 -6.61 -28.23 9.23
N LEU A 169 -7.81 -28.47 9.76
CA LEU A 169 -9.05 -27.95 9.20
C LEU A 169 -9.13 -26.42 9.31
N GLU A 170 -8.65 -25.83 10.41
CA GLU A 170 -8.57 -24.37 10.55
C GLU A 170 -7.62 -23.74 9.51
N ILE A 171 -6.46 -24.37 9.26
CA ILE A 171 -5.53 -23.95 8.19
C ILE A 171 -6.22 -24.03 6.83
N MET A 172 -6.90 -25.15 6.54
CA MET A 172 -7.61 -25.33 5.27
C MET A 172 -8.72 -24.28 5.08
N MET A 173 -9.47 -23.98 6.14
CA MET A 173 -10.51 -22.95 6.11
C MET A 173 -9.92 -21.54 5.94
N ALA A 174 -8.77 -21.26 6.56
CA ALA A 174 -8.09 -19.99 6.43
C ALA A 174 -7.60 -19.70 4.99
N GLN A 175 -7.55 -20.70 4.10
CA GLN A 175 -7.16 -20.55 2.69
C GLN A 175 -8.28 -20.00 1.79
N ASP A 176 -9.52 -19.88 2.28
CA ASP A 176 -10.66 -19.32 1.55
C ASP A 176 -10.41 -17.90 1.01
N PHE A 177 -9.49 -17.16 1.64
CA PHE A 177 -9.05 -15.84 1.18
C PHE A 177 -8.49 -15.88 -0.24
N GLN A 178 -7.86 -16.98 -0.68
CA GLN A 178 -7.21 -17.04 -2.00
C GLN A 178 -8.23 -16.84 -3.13
N ASP A 179 -9.39 -17.49 -3.06
CA ASP A 179 -10.42 -17.33 -4.09
C ASP A 179 -10.96 -15.90 -4.10
N LEU A 180 -11.28 -15.38 -2.91
CA LEU A 180 -11.90 -14.07 -2.76
C LEU A 180 -10.95 -12.94 -3.16
N THR A 181 -9.67 -13.02 -2.74
CA THR A 181 -8.63 -12.07 -3.12
C THR A 181 -8.25 -12.20 -4.60
N GLY A 182 -8.20 -13.42 -5.15
CA GLY A 182 -7.95 -13.66 -6.57
C GLY A 182 -9.01 -13.01 -7.47
N GLN A 183 -10.29 -13.11 -7.10
CA GLN A 183 -11.38 -12.43 -7.81
C GLN A 183 -11.24 -10.90 -7.75
N VAL A 184 -10.85 -10.35 -6.59
CA VAL A 184 -10.66 -8.91 -6.41
C VAL A 184 -9.47 -8.39 -7.21
N ILE A 185 -8.32 -9.09 -7.16
CA ILE A 185 -7.13 -8.76 -7.96
C ILE A 185 -7.46 -8.79 -9.44
N LYS A 186 -8.22 -9.80 -9.91
CA LYS A 186 -8.65 -9.88 -11.31
C LYS A 186 -9.51 -8.66 -11.71
N LYS A 187 -10.40 -8.18 -10.84
CA LYS A 187 -11.18 -6.97 -11.11
C LYS A 187 -10.31 -5.72 -11.18
N ILE A 188 -9.36 -5.56 -10.25
CA ILE A 188 -8.41 -4.44 -10.26
C ILE A 188 -7.55 -4.48 -11.53
N ALA A 189 -7.07 -5.66 -11.94
CA ALA A 189 -6.28 -5.81 -13.16
C ALA A 189 -7.05 -5.34 -14.40
N HIS A 190 -8.32 -5.71 -14.55
CA HIS A 190 -9.16 -5.21 -15.65
C HIS A 190 -9.40 -3.70 -15.59
N MET A 191 -9.57 -3.14 -14.39
CA MET A 191 -9.74 -1.70 -14.19
C MET A 191 -8.48 -0.94 -14.61
N VAL A 192 -7.30 -1.40 -14.18
CA VAL A 192 -6.01 -0.83 -14.57
C VAL A 192 -5.78 -0.93 -16.08
N GLN A 193 -6.10 -2.06 -16.71
CA GLN A 193 -6.00 -2.21 -18.18
C GLN A 193 -6.94 -1.25 -18.93
N SER A 194 -8.15 -1.04 -18.41
CA SER A 194 -9.10 -0.08 -18.98
C SER A 194 -8.57 1.35 -18.86
N LEU A 195 -8.07 1.71 -17.68
CA LEU A 195 -7.46 3.02 -17.41
C LEU A 195 -6.24 3.27 -18.30
N GLU A 196 -5.36 2.28 -18.45
CA GLU A 196 -4.18 2.35 -19.32
C GLU A 196 -4.60 2.62 -20.78
N LYS A 197 -5.54 1.84 -21.31
CA LYS A 197 -6.06 2.02 -22.68
C LYS A 197 -6.67 3.41 -22.86
N ASP A 198 -7.37 3.92 -21.86
CA ASP A 198 -8.03 5.22 -21.91
C ASP A 198 -7.03 6.37 -21.89
N LEU A 199 -5.97 6.25 -21.09
CA LEU A 199 -4.89 7.21 -21.05
C LEU A 199 -4.08 7.21 -22.36
N ILE A 200 -3.81 6.03 -22.94
CA ILE A 200 -3.15 5.90 -24.24
C ILE A 200 -4.00 6.57 -25.33
N ASN A 201 -5.31 6.33 -25.36
CA ASN A 201 -6.21 6.95 -26.33
C ASN A 201 -6.24 8.48 -26.18
N LEU A 202 -6.23 9.00 -24.95
CA LEU A 202 -6.16 10.44 -24.68
C LEU A 202 -4.84 11.03 -25.18
N LEU A 203 -3.71 10.35 -24.96
CA LEU A 203 -2.41 10.77 -25.47
C LEU A 203 -2.39 10.76 -27.01
N LEU A 204 -2.83 9.67 -27.65
CA LEU A 204 -2.87 9.56 -29.11
C LEU A 204 -3.79 10.61 -29.75
N ALA A 205 -4.92 10.95 -29.11
CA ALA A 205 -5.81 12.00 -29.58
C ALA A 205 -5.19 13.41 -29.48
N ASN A 206 -4.27 13.63 -28.53
CA ASN A 206 -3.58 14.91 -28.32
C ASN A 206 -2.22 15.01 -29.02
N VAL A 207 -1.63 13.90 -29.47
CA VAL A 207 -0.45 13.92 -30.34
C VAL A 207 -0.92 14.29 -31.75
N SER A 208 -0.90 15.60 -32.05
CA SER A 208 -0.90 16.08 -33.43
C SER A 208 0.11 15.25 -34.25
N THR A 209 -0.28 14.84 -35.45
CA THR A 209 0.41 13.91 -36.37
C THR A 209 1.78 14.38 -36.88
N LYS A 210 2.66 14.88 -36.01
CA LYS A 210 4.03 15.28 -36.31
C LYS A 210 4.98 15.05 -35.14
N LYS A 211 5.37 13.78 -34.95
CA LYS A 211 6.78 13.35 -34.88
C LYS A 211 6.83 11.86 -34.64
N ASN A 212 7.35 11.11 -35.62
CA ASN A 212 7.94 9.81 -35.39
C ASN A 212 9.12 10.01 -34.42
N ILE A 213 8.90 9.74 -33.14
CA ILE A 213 9.98 9.53 -32.19
C ILE A 213 10.25 8.02 -32.24
N PRO A 214 11.48 7.57 -32.56
CA PRO A 214 11.82 6.16 -32.48
C PRO A 214 11.69 5.74 -31.01
N VAL A 215 10.82 4.79 -30.73
CA VAL A 215 10.73 4.16 -29.40
C VAL A 215 11.97 3.29 -29.27
N GLU A 216 12.95 3.76 -28.52
CA GLU A 216 14.08 2.94 -28.07
C GLU A 216 13.54 2.05 -26.94
N ASP A 217 13.59 0.74 -27.16
CA ASP A 217 13.00 -0.30 -26.32
C ASP A 217 13.76 -0.40 -24.98
N GLY A 218 13.39 0.47 -24.05
CA GLY A 218 14.04 0.59 -22.75
C GLY A 218 13.67 -0.55 -21.81
N LEU A 219 14.55 -1.55 -21.72
CA LEU A 219 14.93 -2.29 -20.50
C LEU A 219 13.85 -2.42 -19.42
N MET A 220 12.79 -3.15 -19.74
CA MET A 220 11.81 -3.64 -18.76
C MET A 220 12.39 -4.89 -18.07
N ASN A 221 13.24 -4.64 -17.06
CA ASN A 221 13.81 -5.62 -16.13
C ASN A 221 12.81 -5.94 -15.00
N GLY A 222 11.84 -6.80 -15.30
CA GLY A 222 11.04 -7.49 -14.29
C GLY A 222 11.07 -9.00 -14.57
N PRO A 223 10.79 -9.87 -13.58
CA PRO A 223 10.76 -11.31 -13.80
C PRO A 223 9.80 -11.64 -14.94
N VAL A 224 10.28 -12.43 -15.91
CA VAL A 224 9.57 -12.73 -17.15
C VAL A 224 8.34 -13.56 -16.86
N THR A 225 7.16 -12.97 -17.03
CA THR A 225 5.86 -13.65 -16.82
C THR A 225 5.24 -14.18 -18.10
N ASN A 226 5.84 -13.91 -19.28
CA ASN A 226 5.28 -14.36 -20.55
C ASN A 226 6.38 -14.66 -21.61
N PRO A 227 6.87 -15.91 -21.69
CA PRO A 227 7.97 -16.28 -22.57
C PRO A 227 7.61 -16.28 -24.07
N GLU A 228 6.33 -16.33 -24.44
CA GLU A 228 5.93 -16.36 -25.87
C GLU A 228 5.96 -14.99 -26.56
N LYS A 229 6.08 -13.88 -25.80
CA LYS A 229 5.99 -12.51 -26.35
C LYS A 229 7.32 -11.77 -26.45
N ARG A 230 8.43 -12.38 -26.02
CA ARG A 230 9.78 -11.81 -26.18
C ARG A 230 10.73 -12.85 -26.75
N SER A 231 11.35 -12.53 -27.89
CA SER A 231 12.44 -13.32 -28.50
C SER A 231 13.78 -13.19 -27.75
N ASP A 232 13.82 -12.42 -26.68
CA ASP A 232 14.97 -12.14 -25.80
C ASP A 232 14.96 -13.00 -24.52
N VAL A 233 14.09 -14.02 -24.45
CA VAL A 233 13.99 -14.87 -23.26
C VAL A 233 14.70 -16.19 -23.52
N VAL A 234 15.89 -16.31 -22.94
CA VAL A 234 16.64 -17.55 -22.83
C VAL A 234 15.83 -18.51 -21.95
N CYS A 235 15.12 -19.45 -22.57
CA CYS A 235 14.25 -20.39 -21.84
C CYS A 235 14.91 -21.75 -21.58
N ASN A 236 16.03 -22.07 -22.25
CA ASN A 236 16.65 -23.40 -22.20
C ASN A 236 18.13 -23.34 -21.82
N GLN A 237 18.59 -24.33 -21.06
CA GLN A 237 19.97 -24.46 -20.57
C GLN A 237 21.02 -24.47 -21.70
N ASP A 238 20.68 -25.01 -22.87
CA ASP A 238 21.59 -25.04 -24.03
C ASP A 238 21.94 -23.63 -24.54
N GLN A 239 21.00 -22.68 -24.42
CA GLN A 239 21.22 -21.28 -24.82
C GLN A 239 22.01 -20.49 -23.76
N VAL A 240 22.03 -20.96 -22.51
CA VAL A 240 22.89 -20.41 -21.45
C VAL A 240 24.35 -20.78 -21.74
N ASP A 241 24.59 -22.02 -22.16
CA ASP A 241 25.94 -22.50 -22.51
C ASP A 241 26.48 -21.78 -23.76
N ASP A 242 25.64 -21.51 -24.76
CA ASP A 242 26.01 -20.70 -25.93
C ASP A 242 26.35 -19.25 -25.57
N LEU A 243 25.63 -18.66 -24.60
CA LEU A 243 25.89 -17.30 -24.14
C LEU A 243 27.20 -17.22 -23.35
N LEU A 244 27.49 -18.23 -22.52
CA LEU A 244 28.76 -18.34 -21.78
C LEU A 244 29.95 -18.52 -22.73
N ALA A 245 29.80 -19.35 -23.77
CA ALA A 245 30.81 -19.53 -24.81
C ALA A 245 31.07 -18.23 -25.59
N SER A 246 30.04 -17.41 -25.84
CA SER A 246 30.19 -16.11 -26.52
C SER A 246 30.93 -15.05 -25.69
N LEU A 247 30.88 -15.17 -24.35
CA LEU A 247 31.54 -14.29 -23.38
C LEU A 247 32.94 -14.77 -22.99
N GLY A 248 33.39 -15.91 -23.54
CA GLY A 248 34.75 -16.42 -23.37
C GLY A 248 34.99 -17.20 -22.08
N PHE A 249 33.94 -17.79 -21.50
CA PHE A 249 34.04 -18.80 -20.43
C PHE A 249 33.76 -20.20 -20.96
#